data_AF-A0A7C7UYE8-F1
#
_entry.id   AF-A0A7C7UYE8-F1
#
_cell.length_a   1.000
_cell.length_b   1.000
_cell.length_c   1.000
_cell.angle_alpha   90.00
_cell.angle_beta   90.00
_cell.angle_gamma   90.00
#
_symmetry.space_group_name_H-M   'P 1'
#
loop_
_entity.id
_entity.type
_entity.pdbx_description
1 polymer ?
#
loop_
_entity_poly.entity_id
_entity_poly.type
_entity_poly.pdbx_seq_one_letter_code
_entity_poly.pdbx_strand_id
1 'polypeptide(L)' 'KKLPEDEALDMAFRAVDQGAAGVDMGRNIFQSDSPVAMIKAVSRVVHDMLPAAQAFEMYNDLKSDG' A
#
# COMPACT_ATOMS: atom_id res chain seq x y z
N LYS A 1 -2.92 4.70 15.45
CA LYS A 1 -4.17 4.30 14.75
C LYS A 1 -3.81 3.96 13.30
N LYS A 2 -4.48 3.00 12.67
CA LYS A 2 -4.32 2.67 11.24
C LYS A 2 -4.89 3.80 10.38
N LEU A 3 -4.23 4.11 9.26
CA LEU A 3 -4.77 4.99 8.22
C LEU A 3 -5.74 4.19 7.31
N PRO A 4 -6.67 4.86 6.62
CA PRO A 4 -7.31 4.29 5.44
C PRO A 4 -6.27 3.75 4.44
N GLU A 5 -6.62 2.68 3.72
CA GLU A 5 -5.70 1.99 2.81
C GLU A 5 -5.17 2.89 1.68
N ASP A 6 -6.03 3.74 1.10
CA ASP A 6 -5.67 4.73 0.09
C ASP A 6 -4.67 5.76 0.63
N GLU A 7 -4.92 6.31 1.83
CA GLU A 7 -3.99 7.24 2.50
C GLU A 7 -2.65 6.57 2.85
N ALA A 8 -2.69 5.29 3.25
CA ALA A 8 -1.48 4.53 3.57
C ALA A 8 -0.61 4.28 2.33
N LEU A 9 -1.23 4.04 1.16
CA LEU A 9 -0.53 3.89 -0.11
C LEU A 9 0.02 5.24 -0.62
N ASP A 10 -0.72 6.34 -0.46
CA ASP A 10 -0.20 7.69 -0.77
C ASP A 10 1.03 8.02 0.08
N MET A 11 0.98 7.74 1.38
CA MET A 11 2.12 7.91 2.28
C MET A 11 3.33 7.08 1.84
N ALA A 12 3.13 5.82 1.45
CA ALA A 12 4.22 4.95 0.98
C ALA A 12 4.81 5.45 -0.34
N PHE A 13 3.97 5.85 -1.29
CA PHE A 13 4.42 6.40 -2.57
C PHE A 13 5.25 7.66 -2.38
N ARG A 14 4.74 8.63 -1.60
CA ARG A 14 5.43 9.89 -1.33
C ARG A 14 6.76 9.68 -0.60
N ALA A 15 6.84 8.72 0.31
CA ALA A 15 8.09 8.40 1.00
C ALA A 15 9.16 7.93 0.00
N VAL A 16 8.82 6.96 -0.87
CA VAL A 16 9.75 6.41 -1.86
C VAL A 16 10.10 7.44 -2.95
N ASP A 17 9.11 8.20 -3.44
CA ASP A 17 9.30 9.31 -4.38
C ASP A 17 10.26 10.38 -3.85
N GLN A 18 10.24 10.63 -2.53
CA GLN A 18 11.14 11.56 -1.84
C GLN A 18 12.48 10.95 -1.44
N GLY A 19 12.80 9.74 -1.92
CA GLY A 19 14.11 9.10 -1.77
C GLY A 19 14.22 8.10 -0.62
N ALA A 20 13.12 7.71 0.02
CA ALA A 20 13.16 6.60 0.97
C ALA A 20 13.47 5.28 0.24
N ALA A 21 14.32 4.44 0.83
CA ALA A 21 14.68 3.13 0.26
C ALA A 21 13.60 2.05 0.45
N GLY A 22 12.52 2.36 1.18
CA GLY A 22 11.44 1.43 1.50
C GLY A 22 10.58 1.95 2.65
N VAL A 23 9.67 1.10 3.15
CA VAL A 23 8.75 1.41 4.24
C VAL A 23 8.72 0.28 5.26
N ASP A 24 8.54 0.63 6.54
CA ASP A 24 8.27 -0.32 7.62
C ASP A 24 6.83 -0.13 8.13
N MET A 25 5.89 -0.84 7.50
CA MET A 25 4.46 -0.69 7.75
C MET A 25 3.91 -1.84 8.59
N GLY A 26 3.72 -1.59 9.88
CA GLY A 26 3.02 -2.52 10.78
C GLY A 26 1.50 -2.40 10.67
N ARG A 27 0.91 -1.47 11.45
CA ARG A 27 -0.55 -1.34 11.64
C ARG A 27 -1.34 -1.20 10.34
N ASN A 28 -0.78 -0.52 9.34
CA ASN A 28 -1.43 -0.33 8.04
C ASN A 28 -1.53 -1.62 7.21
N ILE A 29 -0.75 -2.67 7.56
CA ILE A 29 -0.85 -3.99 6.94
C ILE A 29 -1.76 -4.89 7.78
N PHE A 30 -1.40 -5.17 9.04
CA PHE A 30 -2.09 -6.20 9.83
C PHE A 30 -3.47 -5.78 10.37
N GLN A 31 -3.81 -4.48 10.34
CA GLN A 31 -5.17 -3.98 10.65
C GLN A 31 -5.94 -3.58 9.38
N SER A 32 -5.44 -3.92 8.19
CA SER A 32 -6.20 -3.79 6.95
C SER A 32 -7.31 -4.82 6.87
N ASP A 33 -8.40 -4.50 6.16
CA ASP A 33 -9.46 -5.47 5.87
C ASP A 33 -8.97 -6.65 5.04
N SER A 34 -7.89 -6.46 4.27
CA SER A 34 -7.23 -7.52 3.50
C SER A 34 -5.71 -7.34 3.57
N PRO A 35 -5.06 -7.89 4.62
CA PRO A 35 -3.62 -7.72 4.84
C PRO A 35 -2.76 -8.23 3.67
N VAL A 36 -3.17 -9.31 3.01
CA VAL A 36 -2.46 -9.89 1.86
C VAL A 36 -2.59 -9.01 0.62
N ALA A 37 -3.77 -8.44 0.35
CA ALA A 37 -3.93 -7.46 -0.74
C ALA A 37 -3.10 -6.20 -0.45
N MET A 38 -3.11 -5.74 0.81
CA MET A 38 -2.38 -4.53 1.20
C MET A 38 -0.86 -4.69 1.06
N ILE A 39 -0.27 -5.81 1.48
CA ILE A 39 1.18 -6.02 1.32
C ILE A 39 1.59 -6.14 -0.14
N LYS A 40 0.73 -6.71 -1.01
CA LYS A 40 0.96 -6.74 -2.46
C LYS A 40 0.92 -5.34 -3.07
N ALA A 41 -0.05 -4.52 -2.70
CA ALA A 41 -0.16 -3.14 -3.16
C ALA A 41 1.05 -2.29 -2.71
N VAL A 42 1.43 -2.38 -1.43
CA VAL A 42 2.62 -1.67 -0.90
C VAL A 42 3.91 -2.13 -1.61
N SER A 43 4.07 -3.44 -1.84
CA SER A 43 5.22 -3.97 -2.59
C SER A 43 5.32 -3.36 -3.99
N ARG A 44 4.18 -3.24 -4.69
CA ARG A 44 4.12 -2.66 -6.04
C ARG A 44 4.41 -1.15 -6.06
N VAL A 45 4.05 -0.42 -5.00
CA VAL A 45 4.46 0.98 -4.80
C VAL A 45 5.98 1.07 -4.60
N VAL A 46 6.54 0.29 -3.68
CA VAL A 46 7.94 0.41 -3.25
C VAL A 46 8.93 -0.06 -4.32
N HIS A 47 8.65 -1.17 -4.98
CA HIS A 47 9.61 -1.79 -5.91
C HIS A 47 9.43 -1.36 -7.35
N ASP A 48 8.23 -0.92 -7.74
CA ASP A 48 7.90 -0.62 -9.13
C ASP A 48 7.36 0.80 -9.36
N MET A 49 7.40 1.66 -8.34
CA MET A 49 6.90 3.05 -8.41
C MET A 49 5.46 3.15 -8.92
N LEU A 50 4.61 2.16 -8.61
CA LEU A 50 3.21 2.21 -9.00
C LEU A 50 2.52 3.39 -8.29
N PRO A 51 1.81 4.28 -9.02
CA PRO A 51 1.09 5.39 -8.40
C PRO A 51 0.08 4.91 -7.35
N ALA A 52 -0.05 5.64 -6.25
CA ALA A 52 -0.88 5.27 -5.12
C ALA A 52 -2.34 4.94 -5.50
N ALA A 53 -2.94 5.71 -6.42
CA ALA A 53 -4.29 5.46 -6.92
C ALA A 53 -4.42 4.08 -7.61
N GLN A 54 -3.47 3.72 -8.46
CA GLN A 54 -3.46 2.41 -9.13
C GLN A 54 -3.17 1.28 -8.16
N ALA A 55 -2.31 1.51 -7.16
CA ALA A 55 -2.06 0.53 -6.10
C ALA A 55 -3.33 0.28 -5.26
N PHE A 56 -4.16 1.32 -5.06
CA PHE A 56 -5.43 1.20 -4.35
C PHE A 56 -6.49 0.47 -5.18
N GLU A 57 -6.57 0.71 -6.49
CA GLU A 57 -7.39 -0.10 -7.40
C GLU A 57 -6.98 -1.57 -7.33
N MET A 58 -5.69 -1.87 -7.47
CA MET A 58 -5.15 -3.23 -7.34
C MET A 58 -5.46 -3.86 -5.98
N TYR A 59 -5.40 -3.10 -4.90
CA TYR A 59 -5.81 -3.58 -3.57
C TYR A 59 -7.27 -4.00 -3.55
N ASN A 60 -8.17 -3.21 -4.14
CA ASN A 60 -9.61 -3.50 -4.17
C ASN A 60 -9.93 -4.71 -5.04
N ASP A 61 -9.25 -4.86 -6.18
CA ASP A 61 -9.37 -6.06 -7.03
C ASP A 61 -8.95 -7.31 -6.25
N LEU A 62 -7.74 -7.29 -5.66
CA LEU A 62 -7.22 -8.40 -4.86
C LEU A 62 -8.03 -8.72 -3.60
N LYS A 63 -8.66 -7.70 -2.99
CA LYS A 63 -9.57 -7.87 -1.85
C LYS A 63 -10.87 -8.56 -2.26
N SER A 64 -11.30 -8.36 -3.50
CA SER A 64 -12.56 -8.92 -4.03
C SER A 64 -12.40 -10.36 -4.53
N ASP A 65 -11.18 -10.75 -4.91
CA ASP A 65 -10.83 -12.08 -5.41
C ASP A 65 -10.60 -13.15 -4.32
N GLY A 66 -10.57 -12.77 -3.03
CA GLY A 66 -10.29 -13.66 -1.90
C GLY A 66 -11.42 -13.74 -0.88
#